data_AF-A0A2D7WZ72-F1
#
_entry.id   AF-A0A2D7WZ72-F1
#
_cell.length_a   1.000
_cell.length_b   1.000
_cell.length_c   1.000
_cell.angle_alpha   90.00
_cell.angle_beta   90.00
_cell.angle_gamma   90.00
#
_symmetry.space_group_name_H-M   'P 1'
#
loop_
_entity.id
_entity.type
_entity.pdbx_description
1 polymer ?
#
loop_
_entity_poly.entity_id
_entity_poly.type
_entity_poly.pdbx_seq_one_letter_code
_entity_poly.pdbx_strand_id
1 'polypeptide(L)' 'MQVQVNGDAMELPNGATIATLIEKMALAGKRLAVEVNEDIVPRSRHPEFTLSDGDRVEVVHAIGGG' A
#
# COMPACT_ATOMS: atom_id res chain seq x y z
N MET A 1 -3.35 13.64 -3.70
CA MET A 1 -2.33 13.04 -4.57
C MET A 1 -2.91 11.85 -5.32
N GLN A 2 -2.38 11.54 -6.49
CA GLN A 2 -2.78 10.41 -7.31
C GLN A 2 -1.68 9.35 -7.30
N VAL A 3 -2.02 8.12 -6.94
CA VAL A 3 -1.11 6.95 -6.96
C VAL A 3 -1.66 5.89 -7.91
N GLN A 4 -0.81 4.99 -8.38
CA GLN A 4 -1.24 3.75 -9.04
C GLN A 4 -1.25 2.63 -8.03
N VAL A 5 -2.36 1.91 -7.89
CA VAL A 5 -2.52 0.79 -6.98
C VAL A 5 -2.97 -0.43 -7.78
N ASN A 6 -2.15 -1.48 -7.85
CA ASN A 6 -2.41 -2.68 -8.65
C ASN A 6 -2.77 -2.36 -10.12
N GLY A 7 -2.12 -1.35 -10.70
CA GLY A 7 -2.39 -0.85 -12.06
C GLY A 7 -3.52 0.18 -12.19
N ASP A 8 -4.36 0.39 -11.16
CA ASP A 8 -5.47 1.35 -11.21
C ASP A 8 -5.12 2.68 -10.53
N ALA A 9 -5.56 3.80 -11.11
CA ALA A 9 -5.34 5.11 -10.51
C ALA A 9 -6.25 5.32 -9.28
N MET A 10 -5.65 5.69 -8.14
CA MET A 10 -6.38 5.97 -6.90
C MET A 10 -5.98 7.33 -6.33
N GLU A 11 -6.98 8.12 -5.95
CA GLU A 11 -6.77 9.38 -5.24
C GLU A 11 -6.65 9.13 -3.72
N LEU A 12 -5.63 9.73 -3.10
CA LEU A 12 -5.40 9.71 -1.66
C LEU A 12 -5.17 11.13 -1.13
N PRO A 13 -5.51 11.39 0.16
CA PRO A 13 -5.09 12.61 0.83
C PRO A 13 -3.57 12.76 0.82
N ASN A 14 -3.07 13.99 0.83
CA ASN A 14 -1.63 14.22 0.95
C ASN A 14 -1.13 13.72 2.31
N GLY A 15 0.02 13.05 2.32
CA GLY A 15 0.58 12.42 3.52
C GLY A 15 -0.14 11.14 3.95
N ALA A 16 -1.02 10.57 3.12
CA ALA A 16 -1.59 9.25 3.39
C ALA A 16 -0.49 8.18 3.48
N THR A 17 -0.66 7.24 4.40
CA THR A 17 0.28 6.13 4.57
C THR A 17 -0.23 4.87 3.88
N ILE A 18 0.63 3.85 3.80
CA ILE A 18 0.21 2.52 3.31
C ILE A 18 -0.95 1.98 4.16
N ALA A 19 -0.95 2.21 5.48
CA ALA A 19 -2.07 1.80 6.33
C ALA A 19 -3.39 2.48 5.92
N THR A 20 -3.36 3.79 5.66
CA THR A 20 -4.53 4.53 5.16
C THR A 20 -5.04 3.96 3.83
N LEU A 21 -4.13 3.59 2.92
CA LEU A 21 -4.49 2.94 1.66
C LEU A 21 -5.17 1.58 1.90
N ILE A 22 -4.58 0.72 2.74
CA ILE A 22 -5.14 -0.60 3.06
C ILE A 22 -6.53 -0.50 3.70
N GLU A 23 -6.74 0.48 4.58
CA GLU A 23 -8.04 0.77 5.19
C GLU A 23 -9.06 1.21 4.12
N LYS A 24 -8.68 2.12 3.23
CA LYS A 24 -9.53 2.59 2.12
C LYS A 24 -9.93 1.46 1.16
N MET A 25 -9.04 0.49 0.94
CA MET A 25 -9.32 -0.71 0.14
C MET A 25 -10.17 -1.75 0.88
N ALA A 26 -10.54 -1.52 2.15
CA ALA A 26 -11.21 -2.49 3.02
C ALA A 26 -10.43 -3.82 3.14
N LEU A 27 -9.09 -3.72 3.18
CA LEU A 27 -8.19 -4.87 3.32
C LEU A 27 -7.50 -4.92 4.70
N ALA A 28 -7.87 -4.03 5.62
CA ALA A 28 -7.35 -4.02 6.98
C ALA A 28 -7.49 -5.40 7.66
N GLY A 29 -6.47 -5.79 8.43
CA GLY A 29 -6.42 -7.09 9.11
C GLY A 29 -6.03 -8.28 8.22
N LYS A 30 -6.03 -8.15 6.89
CA LYS A 30 -5.57 -9.22 5.99
C LYS A 30 -4.05 -9.39 6.03
N ARG A 31 -3.58 -10.57 5.65
CA ARG A 31 -2.16 -10.87 5.48
C ARG A 31 -1.73 -10.46 4.07
N LEU A 32 -1.13 -9.27 3.97
CA LEU A 32 -0.76 -8.64 2.70
C LEU A 32 0.75 -8.41 2.66
N ALA A 33 1.31 -8.47 1.46
CA ALA A 33 2.60 -7.86 1.13
C ALA A 33 2.33 -6.58 0.33
N VAL A 34 3.10 -5.53 0.60
CA VAL A 34 2.98 -4.25 -0.09
C VAL A 34 4.35 -3.89 -0.66
N GLU A 35 4.35 -3.52 -1.92
CA GLU A 35 5.48 -2.96 -2.65
C GLU A 35 5.16 -1.51 -3.00
N VAL A 36 6.15 -0.62 -2.92
CA VAL A 36 6.07 0.75 -3.41
C VAL A 36 7.25 0.99 -4.34
N ASN A 37 6.99 1.28 -5.61
CA ASN A 37 8.00 1.53 -6.63
C ASN A 37 9.09 0.44 -6.70
N GLU A 38 8.67 -0.84 -6.79
CA GLU A 38 9.56 -2.01 -6.83
C GLU A 38 10.28 -2.33 -5.50
N ASP A 39 10.06 -1.53 -4.45
CA ASP A 39 10.60 -1.76 -3.10
C ASP A 39 9.54 -2.35 -2.15
N ILE A 40 9.82 -3.53 -1.59
CA ILE A 40 8.96 -4.16 -0.59
C ILE A 40 8.98 -3.35 0.71
N VAL A 41 7.81 -2.91 1.16
CA VAL A 41 7.65 -2.20 2.43
C VAL A 41 7.20 -3.18 3.52
N PRO A 42 8.02 -3.43 4.56
CA PRO A 42 7.65 -4.32 5.65
C PRO A 42 6.37 -3.88 6.36
N ARG A 43 5.54 -4.84 6.77
CA ARG A 43 4.26 -4.58 7.46
C ARG A 43 4.39 -3.64 8.67
N SER A 44 5.49 -3.73 9.42
CA SER A 44 5.76 -2.86 10.57
C SER A 44 5.88 -1.39 10.18
N ARG A 45 6.25 -1.08 8.94
CA ARG A 45 6.40 0.28 8.42
C ARG A 45 5.14 0.82 7.75
N HIS A 46 4.11 0.00 7.52
CA HIS A 46 2.88 0.45 6.85
C HIS A 46 2.20 1.64 7.53
N PRO A 47 2.16 1.76 8.88
CA PRO A 47 1.55 2.90 9.54
C PRO A 47 2.32 4.22 9.40
N GLU A 48 3.62 4.17 9.12
CA GLU A 48 4.53 5.32 9.09
C GLU A 48 5.01 5.69 7.69
N PHE A 49 4.95 4.75 6.73
CA PHE A 49 5.39 4.98 5.36
C PHE A 49 4.35 5.84 4.63
N THR A 50 4.68 7.11 4.44
CA THR A 50 3.88 8.06 3.64
C THR A 50 4.10 7.83 2.15
N LEU A 51 2.99 7.72 1.41
CA LEU A 51 3.01 7.68 -0.05
C LEU A 51 3.16 9.10 -0.60
N SER A 52 3.76 9.20 -1.78
CA SER A 52 3.93 10.42 -2.55
C SER A 52 3.07 10.39 -3.82
N ASP A 53 2.85 11.57 -4.40
CA ASP A 53 2.16 11.70 -5.68
C ASP A 53 2.93 10.94 -6.77
N GLY A 54 2.21 10.14 -7.56
CA GLY A 54 2.76 9.33 -8.65
C GLY A 54 3.30 7.96 -8.23
N ASP A 55 3.34 7.62 -6.94
CA ASP A 55 3.83 6.32 -6.47
C ASP A 55 3.03 5.16 -7.08
N ARG A 56 3.74 4.07 -7.40
CA ARG A 56 3.18 2.79 -7.82
C ARG A 56 3.18 1.84 -6.63
N VAL A 57 2.02 1.32 -6.27
CA VAL A 57 1.81 0.45 -5.12
C VAL A 57 1.24 -0.87 -5.58
N GLU A 58 1.90 -1.97 -5.27
CA GLU A 58 1.36 -3.32 -5.47
C GLU A 58 0.99 -3.92 -4.12
N VAL A 59 -0.27 -4.33 -3.99
CA VAL A 59 -0.86 -4.94 -2.79
C VAL A 59 -1.31 -6.35 -3.14
N VAL A 60 -0.54 -7.33 -2.67
CA VAL A 60 -0.80 -8.75 -2.94
C VAL A 60 -1.10 -9.52 -1.65
N HIS A 61 -1.88 -10.59 -1.77
CA HIS A 61 -2.08 -11.51 -0.65
C HIS A 61 -0.77 -12.26 -0.38
N ALA A 62 -0.31 -12.22 0.87
CA ALA A 62 0.88 -12.96 1.25
C ALA A 62 0.56 -14.46 1.31
N ILE A 63 1.05 -15.20 0.33
CA ILE A 63 1.10 -16.67 0.34
C ILE A 63 2.23 -17.10 1.27
N GLY A 64 1.91 -17.31 2.55
CA GLY A 64 2.85 -17.92 3.48
C GLY A 64 2.73 -19.44 3.48
N GLY A 65 3.77 -20.13 3.02
CA GLY A 65 4.07 -21.48 3.48
C GLY A 65 4.57 -21.43 4.93
N GLY A 66 4.21 -22.44 5.72
CA GLY A 66 4.77 -22.68 7.06
C GLY A 66 6.23 -23.13 7.00
#